data_AF-A0A1H8MZV2-F1
#
_entry.id   AF-A0A1H8MZV2-F1
#
_cell.length_a   1.000
_cell.length_b   1.000
_cell.length_c   1.000
_cell.angle_alpha   90.00
_cell.angle_beta   90.00
_cell.angle_gamma   90.00
#
_symmetry.space_group_name_H-M   'P 1'
#
loop_
_entity.id
_entity.type
_entity.pdbx_description
1 polymer ?
#
loop_
_entity_poly.entity_id
_entity_poly.type
_entity_poly.pdbx_seq_one_letter_code
_entity_poly.pdbx_strand_id
1 'polypeptide(L)'
;MVERLSRTAGLWALPLLVVLAVLSVLYWYWTEQQGAGSLNFYIVMQFYSILLIVWISLRFPSRYTHGNGIYQIIALYAVAKVFEMLNAQIFAWTNGWISGHTLKHLIAAYAAYGIVQILRKREAVKRC
;
A
#
# COMPACT_ATOMS: atom_id res chain seq x y z
N MET A 1 -1.28 3.20 11.22
CA MET A 1 -2.67 2.73 11.36
C MET A 1 -3.10 2.52 12.81
N VAL A 2 -2.24 1.97 13.69
CA VAL A 2 -2.47 1.88 15.15
C VAL A 2 -2.80 3.25 15.79
N GLU A 3 -2.32 4.32 15.16
CA GLU A 3 -2.59 5.70 15.57
C GLU A 3 -4.02 6.17 15.28
N ARG A 4 -4.77 5.44 14.42
CA ARG A 4 -6.09 5.84 13.89
C ARG A 4 -7.19 4.81 14.20
N LEU A 5 -6.88 3.51 14.22
CA LEU A 5 -7.81 2.43 14.58
C LEU A 5 -7.53 1.91 16.00
N SER A 6 -8.55 1.35 16.68
CA SER A 6 -8.32 0.68 17.96
C SER A 6 -7.43 -0.55 17.78
N ARG A 7 -6.45 -0.72 18.69
CA ARG A 7 -5.50 -1.84 18.64
C ARG A 7 -6.21 -3.20 18.61
N THR A 8 -7.30 -3.31 19.38
CA THR A 8 -8.11 -4.53 19.48
C THR A 8 -8.77 -4.88 18.14
N ALA A 9 -9.40 -3.91 17.45
CA ALA A 9 -10.06 -4.16 16.17
C ALA A 9 -9.05 -4.63 15.10
N GLY A 10 -7.85 -4.03 15.08
CA GLY A 10 -6.78 -4.47 14.17
C GLY A 10 -6.33 -5.91 14.43
N LEU A 11 -6.18 -6.30 15.70
CA LEU A 11 -5.76 -7.65 16.07
C LEU A 11 -6.80 -8.72 15.73
N TRP A 12 -8.09 -8.40 15.85
CA TRP A 12 -9.17 -9.31 15.45
C TRP A 12 -9.33 -9.41 13.93
N ALA A 13 -9.14 -8.31 13.20
CA ALA A 13 -9.25 -8.30 11.74
C ALA A 13 -8.07 -9.01 11.04
N LEU A 14 -6.89 -8.98 11.64
CA LEU A 14 -5.67 -9.53 11.05
C LEU A 14 -5.78 -11.01 10.64
N PRO A 15 -6.16 -11.97 11.51
CA PRO A 15 -6.26 -13.37 11.13
C PRO A 15 -7.30 -13.59 10.01
N LEU A 16 -8.42 -12.87 10.05
CA LEU A 16 -9.43 -12.94 8.99
C LEU A 16 -8.88 -12.48 7.65
N LEU A 17 -8.21 -11.33 7.61
CA LEU A 17 -7.62 -10.78 6.39
C LEU A 17 -6.52 -11.71 5.82
N VAL A 18 -5.72 -12.33 6.68
CA VAL A 18 -4.69 -13.30 6.27
C VAL A 18 -5.34 -14.54 5.66
N VAL A 19 -6.37 -15.09 6.30
CA VAL A 19 -7.10 -16.25 5.75
C VAL A 19 -7.72 -15.91 4.40
N LEU A 20 -8.37 -14.76 4.27
CA LEU A 20 -8.94 -14.31 2.98
C LEU A 20 -7.85 -14.13 1.90
N ALA A 21 -6.69 -13.59 2.25
CA ALA A 21 -5.57 -13.45 1.33
C ALA A 21 -5.06 -14.82 0.84
N VAL A 22 -4.87 -15.78 1.76
CA VAL A 22 -4.47 -17.16 1.40
C VAL A 22 -5.51 -17.82 0.51
N LEU A 23 -6.80 -17.72 0.89
CA LEU A 23 -7.91 -18.27 0.09
C LEU A 23 -7.95 -17.66 -1.31
N SER A 24 -7.63 -16.37 -1.46
CA SER A 24 -7.61 -15.73 -2.78
C SER A 24 -6.56 -16.34 -3.73
N VAL A 25 -5.40 -16.71 -3.20
CA VAL A 25 -4.32 -17.36 -3.97
C VAL A 25 -4.68 -18.82 -4.26
N LEU A 26 -5.21 -19.55 -3.27
CA LEU A 26 -5.65 -20.93 -3.46
C LEU A 26 -6.78 -21.04 -4.50
N TYR A 27 -7.72 -20.09 -4.47
CA TYR A 27 -8.78 -20.00 -5.47
C TYR A 27 -8.23 -19.76 -6.87
N TRP A 28 -7.31 -18.79 -7.02
CA TRP A 28 -6.64 -18.57 -8.30
C TRP A 28 -5.97 -19.86 -8.79
N TYR A 29 -5.13 -20.49 -7.96
CA TYR A 29 -4.44 -21.73 -8.31
C TYR A 29 -5.40 -22.83 -8.74
N TRP A 30 -6.49 -23.04 -7.99
CA TRP A 30 -7.48 -24.06 -8.32
C TRP A 30 -8.20 -23.80 -9.64
N THR A 31 -8.50 -22.53 -9.95
CA THR A 31 -9.12 -22.16 -11.24
C THR A 31 -8.13 -22.20 -12.40
N GLU A 32 -6.84 -21.96 -12.15
CA GLU A 32 -5.76 -22.11 -13.14
C GLU A 32 -5.64 -23.57 -13.59
N GLN A 33 -5.70 -24.53 -12.64
CA GLN A 33 -5.67 -25.97 -12.94
C GLN A 33 -6.86 -26.45 -13.78
N GLN A 34 -7.94 -25.68 -13.80
CA GLN A 34 -9.14 -25.94 -14.62
C GLN A 34 -9.11 -25.16 -15.96
N GLY A 35 -8.02 -24.44 -16.25
CA GLY A 35 -7.86 -23.66 -17.49
C GLY A 35 -8.57 -22.31 -17.50
N ALA A 36 -9.18 -21.88 -16.38
CA ALA A 36 -9.88 -20.60 -16.27
C ALA A 36 -8.99 -19.46 -15.75
N GLY A 37 -8.15 -19.73 -14.76
CA GLY A 37 -7.18 -18.75 -14.22
C GLY A 37 -7.79 -17.48 -13.65
N SER A 38 -8.82 -17.60 -12.79
CA SER A 38 -9.57 -16.43 -12.31
C SER A 38 -8.78 -15.61 -11.29
N LEU A 39 -8.24 -14.47 -11.73
CA LEU A 39 -7.48 -13.54 -10.88
C LEU A 39 -8.34 -12.56 -10.07
N ASN A 40 -9.65 -12.51 -10.32
CA ASN A 40 -10.52 -11.44 -9.80
C ASN A 40 -10.46 -11.32 -8.28
N PHE A 41 -10.54 -12.44 -7.55
CA PHE A 41 -10.52 -12.41 -6.09
C PHE A 41 -9.16 -11.96 -5.54
N TYR A 42 -8.07 -12.41 -6.16
CA TYR A 42 -6.71 -11.98 -5.82
C TYR A 42 -6.52 -10.47 -6.03
N ILE A 43 -6.95 -9.95 -7.18
CA ILE A 43 -6.90 -8.52 -7.50
C ILE A 43 -7.67 -7.72 -6.45
N VAL A 44 -8.90 -8.14 -6.10
CA VAL A 44 -9.69 -7.47 -5.07
C VAL A 44 -8.92 -7.41 -3.75
N MET A 45 -8.39 -8.54 -3.26
CA MET A 45 -7.64 -8.57 -2.00
C MET A 45 -6.39 -7.68 -2.03
N GLN A 46 -5.70 -7.64 -3.17
CA GLN A 46 -4.49 -6.82 -3.34
C GLN A 46 -4.79 -5.32 -3.32
N PHE A 47 -5.80 -4.86 -4.06
CA PHE A 47 -6.15 -3.43 -4.14
C PHE A 47 -6.96 -2.95 -2.93
N TYR A 48 -7.77 -3.83 -2.34
CA TYR A 48 -8.58 -3.54 -1.15
C TYR A 48 -7.71 -3.00 0.01
N SER A 49 -6.53 -3.59 0.23
CA SER A 49 -5.61 -3.17 1.29
C SER A 49 -5.19 -1.70 1.17
N ILE A 50 -4.93 -1.24 -0.05
CA ILE A 50 -4.53 0.15 -0.33
C ILE A 50 -5.71 1.09 -0.14
N LEU A 51 -6.88 0.73 -0.69
CA LEU A 51 -8.11 1.51 -0.54
C LEU A 51 -8.50 1.66 0.94
N LEU A 52 -8.35 0.59 1.72
CA LEU A 52 -8.60 0.59 3.15
C LEU A 52 -7.65 1.56 3.88
N ILE A 53 -6.37 1.59 3.51
CA ILE A 53 -5.38 2.54 4.07
C ILE A 53 -5.78 3.98 3.77
N VAL A 54 -6.17 4.29 2.53
CA VAL A 54 -6.63 5.63 2.13
C VAL A 54 -7.90 6.00 2.89
N TRP A 55 -8.89 5.12 2.93
CA TRP A 55 -10.17 5.37 3.56
C TRP A 55 -10.04 5.62 5.07
N ILE A 56 -9.26 4.80 5.78
CA ILE A 56 -8.98 5.00 7.21
C ILE A 56 -8.22 6.33 7.44
N SER A 57 -7.29 6.67 6.54
CA SER A 57 -6.52 7.92 6.65
C SER A 57 -7.40 9.15 6.45
N LEU A 58 -8.39 9.10 5.57
CA LEU A 58 -9.37 10.19 5.37
C LEU A 58 -10.36 10.28 6.54
N ARG A 59 -10.85 9.15 7.06
CA ARG A 59 -11.97 9.14 8.01
C ARG A 59 -11.58 9.38 9.47
N PHE A 60 -10.39 8.94 9.88
CA PHE A 60 -9.96 8.94 11.28
C PHE A 60 -8.74 9.83 11.46
N PRO A 61 -8.85 11.04 12.05
CA PRO A 61 -7.71 11.94 12.20
C PRO A 61 -6.60 11.30 13.03
N SER A 62 -5.34 11.63 12.70
CA SER A 62 -4.19 11.13 13.46
C SER A 62 -4.20 11.63 14.89
N ARG A 63 -3.82 10.77 15.84
CA ARG A 63 -3.58 11.13 17.26
C ARG A 63 -2.22 11.80 17.48
N TYR A 64 -1.38 11.85 16.46
CA TYR A 64 -0.02 12.36 16.53
C TYR A 64 0.22 13.51 15.53
N THR A 65 1.14 14.41 15.89
CA THR A 65 1.65 15.47 15.02
C THR A 65 2.26 14.87 13.74
N HIS A 66 2.27 15.64 12.65
CA HIS A 66 2.69 15.17 11.32
C HIS A 66 1.89 14.01 10.71
N GLY A 67 0.72 13.67 11.27
CA GLY A 67 -0.14 12.61 10.77
C GLY A 67 -0.64 12.79 9.33
N ASN A 68 -0.62 14.01 8.79
CA ASN A 68 -0.94 14.31 7.39
C ASN A 68 0.18 13.89 6.41
N GLY A 69 1.39 13.61 6.88
CA GLY A 69 2.48 13.09 6.05
C GLY A 69 2.14 11.75 5.37
N ILE A 70 1.14 11.02 5.89
CA ILE A 70 0.62 9.81 5.25
C ILE A 70 0.04 10.07 3.85
N TYR A 71 -0.51 11.26 3.59
CA TYR A 71 -1.03 11.61 2.27
C TYR A 71 0.09 11.78 1.24
N GLN A 72 1.22 12.38 1.64
CA GLN A 72 2.42 12.42 0.80
C GLN A 72 2.93 11.02 0.49
N ILE A 73 2.95 10.12 1.48
CA ILE A 73 3.36 8.72 1.27
C ILE A 73 2.43 8.00 0.30
N ILE A 74 1.11 8.19 0.44
CA ILE A 74 0.11 7.63 -0.48
C ILE A 74 0.31 8.18 -1.90
N ALA A 75 0.57 9.48 -2.06
CA ALA A 75 0.84 10.09 -3.35
C ALA A 75 2.12 9.52 -3.99
N LEU A 76 3.21 9.39 -3.23
CA LEU A 76 4.46 8.78 -3.68
C LEU A 76 4.25 7.32 -4.10
N TYR A 77 3.44 6.56 -3.36
CA TYR A 77 3.08 5.20 -3.73
C TYR A 77 2.32 5.15 -5.06
N ALA A 78 1.34 6.04 -5.26
CA ALA A 78 0.62 6.14 -6.53
C ALA A 78 1.57 6.44 -7.70
N VAL A 79 2.50 7.39 -7.52
CA VAL A 79 3.54 7.70 -8.52
C VAL A 79 4.42 6.48 -8.80
N ALA A 80 4.85 5.73 -7.78
CA ALA A 80 5.61 4.51 -7.97
C ALA A 80 4.85 3.46 -8.79
N LYS A 81 3.53 3.30 -8.57
CA LYS A 81 2.68 2.41 -9.36
C LYS A 81 2.53 2.87 -10.81
N VAL A 82 2.46 4.17 -11.06
CA VAL A 82 2.47 4.72 -12.43
C VAL A 82 3.77 4.36 -13.15
N PHE A 83 4.93 4.54 -12.50
CA PHE A 83 6.20 4.14 -13.11
C PHE A 83 6.33 2.63 -13.32
N GLU A 84 5.74 1.81 -12.44
CA GLU A 84 5.65 0.37 -12.66
C GLU A 84 4.79 0.01 -13.89
N MET A 85 3.65 0.67 -14.09
CA MET A 85 2.81 0.46 -15.29
C MET A 85 3.52 0.92 -16.57
N LEU A 86 4.27 2.00 -16.50
CA LEU A 86 5.01 2.58 -17.62
C LEU A 86 6.40 1.96 -17.80
N ASN A 87 6.68 0.79 -17.21
CA ASN A 87 8.02 0.23 -17.15
C ASN A 87 8.67 0.08 -18.53
N ALA A 88 7.94 -0.48 -19.50
CA ALA A 88 8.45 -0.69 -20.85
C ALA A 88 8.64 0.62 -21.61
N GLN A 89 7.71 1.57 -21.45
CA GLN A 89 7.76 2.90 -22.07
C GLN A 89 8.97 3.69 -21.56
N ILE A 90 9.22 3.68 -20.25
CA ILE A 90 10.35 4.36 -19.62
C ILE A 90 11.67 3.74 -20.04
N PHE A 91 11.73 2.41 -20.13
CA PHE A 91 12.91 1.71 -20.61
C PHE A 91 13.23 2.08 -22.07
N ALA A 92 12.20 2.19 -22.92
CA ALA A 92 12.36 2.63 -24.31
C ALA A 92 12.80 4.10 -24.41
N TRP A 93 12.17 5.01 -23.67
CA TRP A 93 12.52 6.44 -23.67
C TRP A 93 13.93 6.74 -23.14
N THR A 94 14.45 5.88 -22.26
CA THR A 94 15.79 6.04 -21.68
C THR A 94 16.85 5.23 -22.40
N ASN A 95 16.56 4.69 -23.60
CA ASN A 95 17.47 3.83 -24.36
C ASN A 95 18.03 2.66 -23.52
N GLY A 96 17.22 2.09 -22.64
CA GLY A 96 17.58 0.96 -21.79
C GLY A 96 18.39 1.30 -20.54
N TRP A 97 18.66 2.57 -20.23
CA TRP A 97 19.45 2.95 -19.06
C TRP A 97 18.66 2.84 -17.74
N ILE A 98 17.37 3.19 -17.76
CA ILE A 98 16.54 3.23 -16.55
C ILE A 98 15.19 2.57 -16.85
N SER A 99 14.80 1.62 -16.00
CA SER A 99 13.46 1.02 -16.06
C SER A 99 12.50 1.75 -15.13
N GLY A 100 11.21 1.70 -15.44
CA GLY A 100 10.18 2.17 -14.51
C GLY A 100 10.22 1.42 -13.17
N HIS A 101 10.70 0.16 -13.16
CA HIS A 101 10.95 -0.60 -11.94
C HIS A 101 12.04 0.03 -11.06
N THR A 102 13.13 0.53 -11.65
CA THR A 102 14.17 1.25 -10.91
C THR A 102 13.59 2.52 -10.26
N LEU A 103 12.83 3.31 -11.02
CA LEU A 103 12.19 4.53 -10.52
C LEU A 103 11.19 4.23 -9.40
N LYS A 104 10.40 3.15 -9.52
CA LYS A 104 9.46 2.74 -8.47
C LYS A 104 10.18 2.51 -7.14
N HIS A 105 11.34 1.84 -7.18
CA HIS A 105 12.10 1.50 -5.96
C HIS A 105 12.72 2.74 -5.34
N LEU A 106 13.25 3.67 -6.14
CA LEU A 106 13.78 4.94 -5.64
C LEU A 106 12.69 5.76 -4.93
N ILE A 107 11.49 5.81 -5.50
CA ILE A 107 10.36 6.53 -4.89
C ILE A 107 9.83 5.82 -3.66
N ALA A 108 9.75 4.49 -3.68
CA ALA A 108 9.38 3.70 -2.52
C ALA A 108 10.38 3.90 -1.37
N ALA A 109 11.69 3.94 -1.66
CA ALA A 109 12.73 4.21 -0.68
C ALA A 109 12.60 5.63 -0.10
N TYR A 110 12.35 6.63 -0.93
CA TYR A 110 12.09 8.00 -0.47
C TYR A 110 10.83 8.10 0.41
N ALA A 111 9.75 7.43 0.02
CA ALA A 111 8.53 7.36 0.81
C ALA A 111 8.77 6.68 2.17
N ALA A 112 9.54 5.59 2.19
CA ALA A 112 9.93 4.89 3.43
C ALA A 112 10.77 5.80 4.35
N TYR A 113 11.70 6.57 3.79
CA TYR A 113 12.44 7.58 4.55
C TYR A 113 11.52 8.66 5.15
N GLY A 114 10.53 9.12 4.39
CA GLY A 114 9.48 10.03 4.88
C GLY A 114 8.69 9.46 6.07
N ILE A 115 8.34 8.16 6.02
CA ILE A 115 7.71 7.47 7.16
C ILE A 115 8.62 7.55 8.40
N VAL A 116 9.91 7.23 8.26
CA VAL A 116 10.86 7.29 9.39
C VAL A 116 10.93 8.69 9.99
N GLN A 117 10.95 9.73 9.17
CA GLN A 117 10.96 11.11 9.64
C GLN A 117 9.68 11.48 10.40
N ILE A 118 8.50 11.06 9.91
CA ILE A 118 7.23 11.24 10.63
C ILE A 118 7.29 10.53 11.97
N LEU A 119 7.74 9.27 12.00
CA LEU A 119 7.81 8.46 13.22
C LEU A 119 8.80 9.02 14.25
N ARG A 120 9.90 9.65 13.81
CA ARG A 120 10.89 10.27 14.70
C ARG A 120 10.43 11.60 15.29
N LYS A 121 9.64 12.37 14.54
CA LYS A 121 9.18 13.72 14.93
C LYS A 121 7.76 13.73 15.51
N ARG A 122 7.08 12.58 15.56
CA ARG A 122 5.71 12.51 16.06
C ARG A 122 5.67 12.76 17.57
N GLU A 123 4.75 13.62 17.97
CA GLU A 123 4.37 13.86 19.35
C GLU A 123 2.86 13.65 19.47
N ALA A 124 2.40 13.26 20.66
CA ALA A 124 0.97 13.12 20.90
C ALA A 124 0.29 14.49 20.81
N VAL A 125 -0.74 14.63 19.98
CA VAL A 125 -1.52 15.87 19.93
C VAL A 125 -2.29 15.97 21.25
N LYS A 126 -1.98 16.98 22.07
CA LYS A 126 -2.81 17.30 23.25
C LYS A 126 -4.19 17.69 22.73
N ARG A 127 -5.19 16.84 22.94
CA ARG A 127 -6.60 17.22 22.80
C ARG A 127 -6.98 17.95 24.09
N CYS A 128 -7.29 19.25 23.98
CA CYS A 128 -8.09 19.95 24.99
C CYS A 128 -9.52 19.41 24.97
#